data_AF-A0AA91IBG3-F1
#
_entry.id   AF-A0AA91IBG3-F1
#
_cell.length_a   1.000
_cell.length_b   1.000
_cell.length_c   1.000
_cell.angle_alpha   90.00
_cell.angle_beta   90.00
_cell.angle_gamma   90.00
#
_symmetry.space_group_name_H-M   'P 1'
#
loop_
_entity.id
_entity.type
_entity.pdbx_description
1 polymer ?
#
loop_
_entity_poly.entity_id
_entity_poly.type
_entity_poly.pdbx_seq_one_letter_code
_entity_poly.pdbx_strand_id
1 'polypeptide(L)'
;MDNFKPTTQFDAIPVSVPVKRHTYALRVHGDSMVSESGDSFPAGSILIVEPEMEALPGDYVIAVNHASETTFKQLVKDGGDLYLKPLNSRYPIKLLGNARVIGVVREFTKRFR
;
A
#
# COMPACT_ATOMS: atom_id res chain seq x y z
N MET A 1 5.59 -26.04 34.40
CA MET A 1 4.35 -25.76 33.63
C MET A 1 4.52 -24.37 33.05
N ASP A 2 4.60 -24.27 31.73
CA ASP A 2 4.83 -22.99 31.05
C ASP A 2 3.53 -22.18 31.04
N ASN A 3 3.54 -21.00 31.63
CA ASN A 3 2.34 -20.20 31.95
C ASN A 3 2.02 -19.23 30.80
N PHE A 4 2.27 -19.64 29.56
CA PHE A 4 2.00 -18.83 28.38
C PHE A 4 0.48 -18.79 28.12
N LYS A 5 -0.16 -17.67 28.49
CA LYS A 5 -1.50 -17.31 28.05
C LYS A 5 -1.36 -16.32 26.89
N PRO A 6 -1.55 -16.71 25.62
CA PRO A 6 -1.56 -15.76 24.52
C PRO A 6 -2.77 -14.85 24.72
N THR A 7 -2.53 -13.65 25.25
CA THR A 7 -3.57 -12.61 25.41
C THR A 7 -3.71 -11.76 24.15
N THR A 8 -2.95 -12.08 23.09
CA THR A 8 -3.02 -11.36 21.82
C THR A 8 -3.99 -12.06 20.90
N GLN A 9 -5.20 -11.49 20.75
CA GLN A 9 -6.09 -11.83 19.65
C GLN A 9 -5.38 -11.43 18.35
N PHE A 10 -4.98 -12.41 17.54
CA PHE A 10 -4.42 -12.15 16.22
C PHE A 10 -5.55 -12.01 15.21
N ASP A 11 -5.58 -10.90 14.49
CA ASP A 11 -6.49 -10.72 13.35
C ASP A 11 -5.91 -11.42 12.12
N ALA A 12 -6.56 -12.49 11.67
CA ALA A 12 -6.25 -13.12 10.40
C ALA A 12 -6.88 -12.32 9.25
N ILE A 13 -6.12 -12.11 8.17
CA ILE A 13 -6.61 -11.50 6.94
C ILE A 13 -6.63 -12.59 5.86
N PRO A 14 -7.82 -13.02 5.39
CA PRO A 14 -7.89 -13.92 4.25
C PRO A 14 -7.41 -13.17 3.01
N VAL A 15 -6.60 -13.84 2.20
CA VAL A 15 -6.09 -13.31 0.94
C VAL A 15 -6.21 -14.37 -0.14
N SER A 16 -6.43 -13.93 -1.37
CA SER A 16 -6.51 -14.77 -2.57
C SER A 16 -5.17 -14.93 -3.28
N VAL A 17 -4.21 -14.04 -2.98
CA VAL A 17 -2.87 -14.05 -3.55
C VAL A 17 -1.88 -14.87 -2.70
N PRO A 18 -0.86 -15.50 -3.32
CA PRO A 18 0.21 -16.16 -2.57
C PRO A 18 0.95 -15.18 -1.65
N VAL A 19 1.11 -15.56 -0.38
CA VAL A 19 1.87 -14.81 0.62
C VAL A 19 3.27 -15.41 0.72
N LYS A 20 4.29 -14.56 0.61
CA LYS A 20 5.70 -14.90 0.79
C LYS A 20 6.17 -14.50 2.19
N ARG A 21 7.40 -14.92 2.54
CA ARG A 21 8.03 -14.68 3.84
C ARG A 21 8.00 -13.21 4.30
N HIS A 22 8.15 -12.28 3.35
CA HIS A 22 8.24 -10.85 3.66
C HIS A 22 6.97 -10.07 3.26
N THR A 23 5.92 -10.73 2.78
CA THR A 23 4.64 -10.06 2.52
C THR A 23 4.07 -9.52 3.85
N TYR A 24 3.58 -8.29 3.83
CA TYR A 24 3.02 -7.64 5.01
C TYR A 24 1.70 -6.94 4.70
N ALA A 25 0.91 -6.68 5.75
CA ALA A 25 -0.32 -5.94 5.65
C ALA A 25 -0.15 -4.51 6.18
N LEU A 26 -0.72 -3.52 5.49
CA LEU A 26 -0.77 -2.12 5.95
C LEU A 26 -2.21 -1.64 6.05
N ARG A 27 -2.49 -0.76 7.01
CA ARG A 27 -3.75 -0.03 7.07
C ARG A 27 -3.62 1.31 6.38
N VAL A 28 -4.57 1.64 5.52
CA VAL A 28 -4.62 2.94 4.83
C VAL A 28 -5.00 4.03 5.82
N HIS A 29 -4.23 5.11 5.82
CA HIS A 29 -4.50 6.34 6.57
C HIS A 29 -4.68 7.53 5.62
N GLY A 30 -5.59 8.44 5.99
CA GLY A 30 -5.96 9.60 5.17
C GLY A 30 -6.80 9.23 3.94
N ASP A 31 -7.06 10.22 3.09
CA ASP A 31 -7.95 10.10 1.93
C ASP A 31 -7.25 10.31 0.59
N SER A 32 -5.91 10.34 0.54
CA SER A 32 -5.16 10.58 -0.70
C SER A 32 -5.38 9.53 -1.80
N MET A 33 -5.89 8.36 -1.44
CA MET A 33 -6.24 7.27 -2.36
C MET A 33 -7.75 7.04 -2.47
N VAL A 34 -8.57 8.00 -2.00
CA VAL A 34 -10.01 8.00 -2.20
C VAL A 34 -10.32 8.66 -3.54
N SER A 35 -10.68 7.84 -4.52
CA SER A 35 -11.14 8.33 -5.83
C SER A 35 -12.64 8.59 -5.84
N GLU A 36 -13.08 9.51 -6.71
CA GLU A 36 -14.48 9.73 -7.07
C GLU A 36 -14.98 8.75 -8.14
N SER A 37 -14.07 8.07 -8.85
CA SER A 37 -14.40 7.08 -9.88
C SER A 37 -13.32 5.99 -10.01
N GLY A 38 -13.72 4.79 -10.41
CA GLY A 38 -12.81 3.64 -10.53
C GLY A 38 -12.36 3.12 -9.17
N ASP A 39 -11.10 2.67 -9.09
CA ASP A 39 -10.51 2.17 -7.85
C ASP A 39 -10.47 3.23 -6.76
N SER A 40 -10.74 2.83 -5.52
CA SER A 40 -10.72 3.74 -4.36
C SER A 40 -10.34 2.98 -3.10
N PHE A 41 -9.44 3.56 -2.31
CA PHE A 41 -8.89 2.96 -1.09
C PHE A 41 -9.16 3.88 0.11
N PRO A 42 -10.33 3.77 0.75
CA PRO A 42 -10.67 4.57 1.93
C PRO A 42 -9.79 4.29 3.13
N ALA A 43 -9.68 5.27 4.03
CA ALA A 43 -9.06 5.07 5.34
C ALA A 43 -9.64 3.83 6.05
N GLY A 44 -8.77 3.06 6.70
CA GLY A 44 -9.11 1.80 7.36
C GLY A 44 -9.06 0.57 6.47
N SER A 45 -8.96 0.72 5.14
CA SER A 45 -8.70 -0.40 4.22
C SER A 45 -7.38 -1.08 4.57
N ILE A 46 -7.30 -2.39 4.38
CA ILE A 46 -6.09 -3.17 4.59
C ILE A 46 -5.51 -3.54 3.24
N LEU A 47 -4.23 -3.25 3.04
CA LEU A 47 -3.46 -3.57 1.84
C LEU A 47 -2.57 -4.77 2.13
N ILE A 48 -2.45 -5.68 1.18
CA ILE A 48 -1.48 -6.77 1.19
C ILE A 48 -0.35 -6.40 0.25
N VAL A 49 0.86 -6.26 0.80
CA VAL A 49 2.00 -5.69 0.11
C VAL A 49 3.10 -6.72 -0.04
N GLU A 50 3.57 -6.90 -1.27
CA GLU A 50 4.71 -7.74 -1.61
C GLU A 50 5.97 -6.89 -1.83
N PRO A 51 6.95 -6.89 -0.90
CA PRO A 51 8.14 -6.05 -1.01
C PRO A 51 9.13 -6.49 -2.08
N GLU A 52 9.14 -7.78 -2.44
CA GLU A 52 10.12 -8.33 -3.40
C GLU A 52 9.61 -8.33 -4.84
N MET A 53 8.42 -7.77 -5.08
CA MET A 53 7.87 -7.63 -6.43
C MET A 53 8.42 -6.36 -7.09
N GLU A 54 8.89 -6.51 -8.33
CA GLU A 54 9.24 -5.36 -9.17
C GLU A 54 7.97 -4.55 -9.48
N ALA A 55 8.05 -3.24 -9.26
CA ALA A 55 6.95 -2.33 -9.51
C ALA A 55 6.95 -1.83 -10.95
N LEU A 56 5.81 -1.93 -11.61
CA LEU A 56 5.58 -1.47 -12.97
C LEU A 56 4.65 -0.25 -13.00
N PRO A 57 4.74 0.61 -14.03
CA PRO A 57 3.76 1.66 -14.24
C PRO A 57 2.34 1.09 -14.31
N GLY A 58 1.43 1.67 -13.54
CA GLY A 58 0.07 1.18 -13.31
C GLY A 58 -0.12 0.58 -11.92
N ASP A 59 0.94 0.05 -11.30
CA ASP A 59 0.87 -0.62 -10.01
C ASP A 59 0.58 0.35 -8.86
N TYR A 60 -0.07 -0.20 -7.85
CA TYR A 60 -0.26 0.43 -6.55
C TYR A 60 0.95 0.11 -5.68
N VAL A 61 1.66 1.13 -5.19
CA VAL A 61 2.95 0.96 -4.53
C VAL A 61 3.02 1.65 -3.18
N ILE A 62 3.80 1.04 -2.29
CA ILE A 62 4.31 1.70 -1.08
C ILE A 62 5.69 2.25 -1.42
N ALA A 63 5.89 3.55 -1.22
CA ALA A 63 7.17 4.21 -1.42
C ALA A 63 7.63 4.90 -0.13
N VAL A 64 8.93 4.95 0.11
CA VAL A 64 9.56 5.66 1.23
C VAL A 64 10.45 6.78 0.71
N ASN A 65 10.33 7.97 1.30
CA ASN A 65 11.20 9.10 0.98
C ASN A 65 12.44 9.14 1.89
N HIS A 66 13.33 10.12 1.68
CA HIS A 66 14.54 10.27 2.50
C HIS A 66 14.29 10.64 3.97
N ALA A 67 13.12 11.20 4.28
CA ALA A 67 12.70 11.47 5.65
C ALA A 67 12.10 10.21 6.33
N SER A 68 12.21 9.03 5.69
CA SER A 68 11.62 7.77 6.17
C SER A 68 10.09 7.81 6.29
N GLU A 69 9.44 8.71 5.56
CA GLU A 69 7.99 8.76 5.48
C GLU A 69 7.51 7.85 4.35
N THR A 70 6.57 6.96 4.68
CA THR A 70 5.95 6.06 3.71
C THR A 70 4.69 6.67 3.10
N THR A 71 4.49 6.47 1.81
CA THR A 71 3.26 6.86 1.10
C THR A 71 2.72 5.70 0.27
N PHE A 72 1.39 5.64 0.15
CA PHE A 72 0.70 4.74 -0.76
C PHE A 72 0.15 5.54 -1.97
N LYS A 73 0.58 5.21 -3.18
CA LYS A 73 0.23 5.88 -4.44
C LYS A 73 0.19 4.90 -5.61
N GLN A 74 -0.38 5.30 -6.74
CA GLN A 74 -0.18 4.60 -8.01
C GLN A 74 1.15 5.04 -8.63
N LEU A 75 1.98 4.09 -9.07
CA LEU A 75 3.17 4.38 -9.86
C LEU A 75 2.72 4.63 -11.30
N VAL A 76 3.06 5.78 -11.87
CA VAL A 76 2.76 6.09 -13.27
C VAL A 76 4.02 6.53 -13.99
N LYS A 77 4.08 6.29 -15.30
CA LYS A 77 5.16 6.75 -16.15
C LYS A 77 4.63 7.82 -17.09
N ASP A 78 5.33 8.95 -17.16
CA ASP A 78 5.08 9.98 -18.14
C ASP A 78 6.40 10.40 -18.78
N GLY A 79 6.49 10.25 -20.10
CA GLY A 79 7.75 10.34 -20.83
C GLY A 79 8.81 9.37 -20.28
N GLY A 80 9.95 9.93 -19.85
CA GLY A 80 11.06 9.17 -19.27
C GLY A 80 10.96 8.92 -17.77
N ASP A 81 10.04 9.61 -17.09
CA ASP A 81 10.05 9.73 -15.63
C ASP A 81 8.92 8.92 -14.97
N LEU A 82 9.18 8.50 -13.73
CA LEU A 82 8.20 7.82 -12.87
C LEU A 82 7.64 8.80 -11.83
N TYR A 83 6.35 8.68 -11.57
CA TYR A 83 5.61 9.53 -10.64
C TYR A 83 4.76 8.71 -9.69
N LEU A 84 4.56 9.24 -8.49
CA LEU A 84 3.64 8.77 -7.48
C LEU A 84 2.34 9.58 -7.58
N LYS A 85 1.33 8.98 -8.21
CA LYS A 85 0.02 9.58 -8.46
C LYS A 85 -0.98 9.20 -7.36
N PRO A 86 -1.56 10.16 -6.61
CA PRO A 86 -2.72 9.90 -5.78
C PRO A 86 -3.96 9.65 -6.65
N LEU A 87 -4.90 8.85 -6.15
CA LEU A 87 -6.21 8.72 -6.81
C LEU A 87 -7.15 9.88 -6.48
N ASN A 88 -6.97 10.51 -5.31
CA ASN A 88 -7.68 11.71 -4.94
C ASN A 88 -7.04 12.93 -5.60
N SER A 89 -7.76 13.58 -6.52
CA SER A 89 -7.28 14.73 -7.32
C SER A 89 -6.92 15.97 -6.50
N ARG A 90 -7.35 16.04 -5.23
CA ARG A 90 -6.98 17.11 -4.30
C ARG A 90 -5.52 17.04 -3.84
N TYR A 91 -4.85 15.90 -4.07
CA TYR A 91 -3.46 15.69 -3.71
C TYR A 91 -2.56 15.81 -4.95
N PRO A 92 -1.38 16.42 -4.84
CA PRO A 92 -0.49 16.59 -5.98
C PRO A 92 0.16 15.26 -6.39
N ILE A 93 0.35 15.09 -7.70
CA ILE A 93 1.24 14.08 -8.26
C ILE A 93 2.68 14.49 -7.94
N LYS A 94 3.51 13.54 -7.48
CA LYS A 94 4.91 13.79 -7.15
C LYS A 94 5.82 12.95 -8.04
N LEU A 95 6.93 13.52 -8.50
CA LEU A 95 8.00 12.74 -9.12
C LEU A 95 8.50 11.69 -8.12
N LEU A 96 8.75 10.46 -8.57
CA LEU A 96 9.34 9.42 -7.72
C LEU A 96 10.72 9.89 -7.23
N GLY A 97 11.53 10.43 -8.15
CA GLY A 97 12.81 11.05 -7.86
C GLY A 97 13.72 10.12 -7.07
N ASN A 98 14.00 10.50 -5.83
CA ASN A 98 14.88 9.77 -4.92
C ASN A 98 14.13 8.87 -3.91
N ALA A 99 12.79 8.89 -3.93
CA ALA A 99 11.99 7.95 -3.15
C ALA A 99 12.16 6.54 -3.71
N ARG A 100 12.08 5.55 -2.81
CA ARG A 100 12.24 4.14 -3.15
C ARG A 100 10.91 3.43 -3.01
N VAL A 101 10.54 2.66 -4.02
CA VAL A 101 9.43 1.71 -3.89
C VAL A 101 9.90 0.57 -2.97
N ILE A 102 9.10 0.25 -1.97
CA ILE A 102 9.36 -0.77 -0.94
C ILE A 102 8.27 -1.86 -0.91
N GLY A 103 7.36 -1.84 -1.89
CA GLY A 103 6.46 -2.94 -2.14
C GLY A 103 5.32 -2.59 -3.08
N VAL A 104 4.77 -3.64 -3.69
CA VAL A 104 3.63 -3.59 -4.60
C VAL A 104 2.40 -4.13 -3.87
N VAL A 105 1.30 -3.41 -3.97
CA VAL A 105 0.00 -3.83 -3.43
C VAL A 105 -0.57 -4.91 -4.33
N ARG A 106 -0.81 -6.10 -3.77
CA ARG A 106 -1.31 -7.28 -4.48
C ARG A 106 -2.82 -7.47 -4.32
N GLU A 107 -3.34 -7.06 -3.17
CA GLU A 107 -4.73 -7.21 -2.80
C GLU A 107 -5.10 -6.12 -1.79
N PHE A 108 -6.37 -5.74 -1.75
CA PHE A 108 -6.91 -4.90 -0.68
C PHE A 108 -8.20 -5.50 -0.16
N THR A 109 -8.48 -5.28 1.12
CA THR A 109 -9.75 -5.63 1.74
C THR A 109 -10.27 -4.48 2.59
N LYS A 110 -11.59 -4.29 2.60
CA LYS A 110 -12.27 -3.34 3.45
C LYS A 110 -13.23 -4.10 4.36
N ARG A 111 -13.08 -3.90 5.67
CA ARG A 111 -13.98 -4.49 6.67
C ARG A 111 -14.90 -3.41 7.20
N PHE A 112 -16.19 -3.69 7.18
CA PHE A 112 -17.20 -2.89 7.85
C PHE A 112 -17.46 -3.47 9.23
N ARG A 113 -17.90 -2.61 10.16
CA ARG A 113 -18.42 -3.06 11.45
C ARG A 113 -19.75 -3.78 11.27
#